data_AF-G5DY88-F1
#
_entry.id   AF-G5DY88-F1
#
_cell.length_a   1.000
_cell.length_b   1.000
_cell.length_c   1.000
_cell.angle_alpha   90.00
_cell.angle_beta   90.00
_cell.angle_gamma   90.00
#
_symmetry.space_group_name_H-M   'P 1'
#
loop_
_entity.id
_entity.type
_entity.pdbx_description
1 polymer ?
#
loop_
_entity_poly.entity_id
_entity_poly.type
_entity_poly.pdbx_seq_one_letter_code
_entity_poly.pdbx_strand_id
1 'polypeptide(L)'
;GTVMSLAGRYTAPNWTATLTVGQAGAHATYYHKANDQLQVGVEFEASARMQDTSAFGYQLDLPKANLLFKGSVDSNWVVGAT
;
A
#
# COMPACT_ATOMS: atom_id res chain seq x y z
N GLY A 1 28.15 4.67 10.17
CA GLY A 1 27.25 5.73 10.68
C GLY A 1 25.96 5.07 11.10
N THR A 2 25.41 5.44 12.25
CA THR A 2 24.13 4.91 12.74
C THR A 2 22.99 5.49 11.90
N VAL A 3 22.12 4.64 11.40
CA VAL A 3 20.92 5.06 10.64
C VAL A 3 19.75 5.08 11.62
N MET A 4 19.04 6.20 11.69
CA MET A 4 17.83 6.34 12.52
C MET A 4 16.59 6.34 11.63
N SER A 5 15.55 5.65 12.08
CA SER A 5 14.22 5.65 11.46
C SER A 5 13.13 5.75 12.52
N LEU A 6 12.07 6.47 12.19
CA LEU A 6 10.84 6.59 12.96
C LEU A 6 9.73 5.89 12.19
N ALA A 7 8.92 5.09 12.88
CA ALA A 7 7.76 4.44 12.30
C ALA A 7 6.52 4.71 13.15
N GLY A 8 5.42 5.03 12.49
CA GLY A 8 4.10 5.21 13.07
C GLY A 8 3.09 4.30 12.35
N ARG A 9 2.19 3.71 13.12
CA ARG A 9 1.05 2.95 12.61
C ARG A 9 -0.21 3.45 13.29
N TYR A 10 -1.24 3.71 12.50
CA TYR A 10 -2.56 4.06 12.98
C TYR A 10 -3.57 3.06 12.43
N THR A 11 -4.34 2.44 13.33
CA THR A 11 -5.34 1.42 12.97
C THR A 11 -6.71 1.90 13.42
N ALA A 12 -7.61 2.00 12.46
CA ALA A 12 -9.03 2.31 12.64
C ALA A 12 -9.88 1.07 12.26
N PRO A 13 -11.19 1.07 12.55
CA PRO A 13 -12.05 -0.10 12.30
C PRO A 13 -12.07 -0.58 10.85
N ASN A 14 -11.97 0.34 9.89
CA ASN A 14 -12.08 0.09 8.45
C ASN A 14 -10.82 0.46 7.66
N TRP A 15 -9.81 1.08 8.29
CA TRP A 15 -8.57 1.44 7.60
C TRP A 15 -7.36 1.38 8.51
N THR A 16 -6.19 1.19 7.92
CA THR A 16 -4.89 1.22 8.60
C THR A 16 -3.95 2.06 7.78
N ALA A 17 -3.27 3.01 8.41
CA ALA A 17 -2.19 3.75 7.79
C ALA A 17 -0.88 3.47 8.52
N THR A 18 0.20 3.35 7.76
CA THR A 18 1.56 3.33 8.31
C THR A 18 2.38 4.42 7.65
N LEU A 19 3.31 4.98 8.41
CA LEU A 19 4.30 5.92 7.93
C LEU A 19 5.63 5.59 8.60
N THR A 20 6.63 5.31 7.78
CA THR A 20 8.01 5.11 8.20
C THR A 20 8.84 6.20 7.56
N VAL A 21 9.64 6.92 8.34
CA VAL A 21 10.56 7.94 7.85
C VAL A 21 11.92 7.66 8.44
N GLY A 22 12.91 7.44 7.59
CA GLY A 22 14.28 7.22 7.98
C GLY A 22 15.23 8.09 7.16
N GLN A 23 16.49 8.04 7.54
CA GLN A 23 17.53 8.80 6.86
C GLN A 23 17.73 8.43 5.37
N ALA A 24 17.24 7.25 4.96
CA ALA A 24 17.33 6.74 3.59
C ALA A 24 16.09 7.02 2.73
N GLY A 25 14.98 7.45 3.33
CA GLY A 25 13.70 7.59 2.64
C GLY A 25 12.49 7.57 3.57
N ALA A 26 11.30 7.69 2.98
CA ALA A 26 10.03 7.57 3.64
C ALA A 26 9.16 6.52 2.94
N HIS A 27 8.37 5.79 3.72
CA HIS A 27 7.45 4.77 3.25
C HIS A 27 6.12 4.97 3.92
N ALA A 28 5.07 5.18 3.14
CA ALA A 28 3.72 5.38 3.62
C ALA A 28 2.81 4.34 3.00
N THR A 29 2.00 3.67 3.82
CA THR A 29 0.95 2.79 3.33
C THR A 29 -0.40 3.23 3.87
N TYR A 30 -1.41 3.12 3.03
CA TYR A 30 -2.79 3.33 3.39
C TYR A 30 -3.62 2.15 2.91
N TYR A 31 -4.16 1.40 3.85
CA TYR A 31 -5.04 0.28 3.59
C TYR A 31 -6.45 0.61 4.05
N HIS A 32 -7.44 0.37 3.21
CA HIS A 32 -8.85 0.63 3.48
C HIS A 32 -9.71 -0.56 3.07
N LYS A 33 -10.44 -1.12 4.04
CA LYS A 33 -11.46 -2.14 3.80
C LYS A 33 -12.81 -1.45 3.61
N ALA A 34 -13.22 -1.30 2.34
CA ALA A 34 -14.46 -0.63 1.99
C ALA A 34 -15.69 -1.48 2.34
N ASN A 35 -15.61 -2.80 2.15
CA ASN A 35 -16.62 -3.76 2.60
C ASN A 35 -15.97 -5.15 2.79
N ASP A 36 -16.74 -6.18 3.13
CA ASP A 36 -16.20 -7.55 3.32
C ASP A 36 -15.63 -8.19 2.05
N GLN A 37 -16.01 -7.64 0.91
CA GLN A 37 -15.64 -8.10 -0.42
C GLN A 37 -14.55 -7.24 -1.07
N LEU A 38 -14.36 -5.98 -0.67
CA LEU A 38 -13.54 -5.00 -1.37
C LEU A 38 -12.55 -4.35 -0.40
N GLN A 39 -11.29 -4.53 -0.74
CA GLN A 39 -10.15 -3.99 -0.03
C GLN A 39 -9.32 -3.18 -1.03
N VAL A 40 -8.85 -2.02 -0.57
CA VAL A 40 -8.04 -1.12 -1.40
C VAL A 40 -6.82 -0.73 -0.58
N GLY A 41 -5.68 -0.65 -1.25
CA GLY A 41 -4.41 -0.27 -0.68
C GLY A 41 -3.70 0.74 -1.57
N VAL A 42 -3.03 1.69 -0.95
CA VAL A 42 -2.10 2.58 -1.61
C VAL A 42 -0.79 2.53 -0.84
N GLU A 43 0.30 2.50 -1.59
CA GLU A 43 1.65 2.49 -1.06
C GLU A 43 2.45 3.59 -1.76
N PHE A 44 3.25 4.28 -0.97
CA PHE A 44 4.12 5.34 -1.44
C PHE A 44 5.48 5.16 -0.79
N GLU A 45 6.51 5.09 -1.62
CA GLU A 45 7.89 4.97 -1.22
C GLU A 45 8.67 6.13 -1.82
N ALA A 46 9.18 7.02 -0.97
CA ALA A 46 10.15 8.03 -1.34
C ALA A 46 11.53 7.59 -0.87
N SER A 47 12.53 7.67 -1.73
CA SER A 47 13.88 7.22 -1.41
C SER A 47 14.89 8.30 -1.73
N ALA A 48 15.85 8.52 -0.84
CA ALA A 48 16.96 9.44 -1.12
C ALA A 48 17.94 8.86 -2.16
N ARG A 49 17.81 7.57 -2.51
CA ARG A 49 18.71 6.84 -3.42
C ARG A 49 18.02 6.27 -4.64
N MET A 50 16.73 5.94 -4.54
CA MET A 50 15.89 5.43 -5.64
C MET A 50 14.83 6.47 -6.01
N GLN A 51 14.26 6.33 -7.20
CA GLN A 51 13.18 7.20 -7.64
C GLN A 51 11.93 6.96 -6.78
N ASP A 52 11.23 8.04 -6.44
CA ASP A 52 9.97 7.96 -5.70
C ASP A 52 8.96 7.11 -6.48
N THR A 53 8.40 6.13 -5.80
CA THR A 53 7.48 5.15 -6.37
C THR A 53 6.16 5.20 -5.62
N SER A 54 5.06 5.29 -6.34
CA SER A 54 3.72 5.05 -5.81
C SER A 54 3.11 3.81 -6.44
N ALA A 55 2.36 3.06 -5.65
CA ALA A 55 1.61 1.90 -6.08
C ALA A 55 0.18 1.95 -5.52
N PHE A 56 -0.78 1.59 -6.36
CA PHE A 56 -2.17 1.43 -6.00
C PHE A 56 -2.56 -0.03 -6.21
N GLY A 57 -3.26 -0.62 -5.24
CA GLY A 57 -3.76 -1.99 -5.30
C GLY A 57 -5.21 -2.07 -4.86
N TYR A 58 -5.97 -2.97 -5.46
CA TYR A 58 -7.30 -3.34 -5.00
C TYR A 58 -7.48 -4.86 -5.05
N GLN A 59 -8.29 -5.36 -4.13
CA GLN A 59 -8.66 -6.75 -4.03
C GLN A 59 -10.18 -6.83 -3.86
N LEU A 60 -10.85 -7.46 -4.81
CA LEU A 60 -12.27 -7.73 -4.82
C LEU A 60 -12.51 -9.24 -4.71
N ASP A 61 -13.04 -9.66 -3.57
CA ASP A 61 -13.51 -11.00 -3.26
C ASP A 61 -15.01 -11.12 -3.56
N LEU A 62 -15.36 -11.98 -4.51
CA LEU A 62 -16.73 -12.32 -4.87
C LEU A 62 -17.03 -13.75 -4.41
N PRO A 63 -17.34 -13.96 -3.11
CA PRO A 63 -17.64 -15.29 -2.56
C PRO A 63 -18.83 -15.96 -3.25
N LYS A 64 -19.79 -15.19 -3.80
CA LYS A 64 -20.92 -15.73 -4.56
C LYS A 64 -20.52 -16.39 -5.88
N ALA A 65 -19.38 -16.01 -6.47
CA ALA A 65 -18.86 -16.58 -7.71
C ALA A 65 -17.58 -17.40 -7.49
N ASN A 66 -17.08 -17.47 -6.24
CA ASN A 66 -15.78 -18.06 -5.88
C ASN A 66 -14.62 -17.44 -6.69
N LEU A 67 -14.72 -16.14 -6.98
CA LEU A 67 -13.74 -15.39 -7.76
C LEU A 67 -13.06 -14.35 -6.88
N LEU A 68 -11.75 -14.27 -6.98
CA LEU A 68 -10.94 -13.26 -6.31
C LEU A 68 -10.22 -12.47 -7.41
N PHE A 69 -10.55 -11.19 -7.53
CA PHE A 69 -9.88 -10.28 -8.46
C PHE A 69 -8.89 -9.43 -7.68
N LYS A 70 -7.62 -9.46 -8.08
CA LYS A 70 -6.62 -8.53 -7.58
C LYS A 70 -6.10 -7.72 -8.73
N GLY A 71 -5.99 -6.41 -8.54
CA GLY A 71 -5.37 -5.51 -9.49
C GLY A 71 -4.40 -4.58 -8.78
N SER A 72 -3.27 -4.31 -9.41
CA SER A 72 -2.33 -3.29 -8.96
C SER A 72 -1.79 -2.49 -10.14
N VAL A 73 -1.48 -1.23 -9.90
CA VAL A 73 -0.80 -0.36 -10.84
C VAL A 73 0.24 0.45 -10.08
N ASP A 74 1.43 0.57 -10.64
CA ASP A 74 2.49 1.41 -10.07
C ASP A 74 2.88 2.57 -10.99
N SER A 75 3.60 3.52 -10.43
CA SER A 75 4.16 4.69 -11.11
C SER A 75 5.19 4.38 -12.20
N ASN A 76 5.64 3.12 -12.31
CA ASN A 76 6.49 2.64 -13.39
C ASN A 76 5.67 2.11 -14.58
N TRP A 77 4.36 2.38 -14.60
CA TRP A 77 3.41 1.91 -15.62
C TRP A 77 3.25 0.39 -15.64
N VAL A 78 3.63 -0.29 -14.56
CA VAL A 78 3.43 -1.73 -14.42
C VAL A 78 2.02 -1.97 -13.89
N VAL A 79 1.28 -2.83 -14.58
CA VAL A 79 -0.05 -3.26 -14.18
C VAL A 79 -0.01 -4.76 -13.88
N GLY A 80 -0.51 -5.17 -12.71
CA GLY A 80 -0.69 -6.56 -12.32
C GLY A 80 -2.16 -6.89 -12.15
N ALA A 81 -2.59 -8.05 -12.63
CA ALA A 81 -3.92 -8.57 -12.35
C ALA A 81 -3.89 -10.10 -12.24
N THR A 82 -4.61 -10.65 -11.26
CA THR A 82 -4.77 -12.11 -11.06
C THR A 82 -6.17 -12.43 -10.57
#